data_AF-A0A838HRZ1-F1
#
_entry.id   AF-A0A838HRZ1-F1
#
_cell.length_a   1.000
_cell.length_b   1.000
_cell.length_c   1.000
_cell.angle_alpha   90.00
_cell.angle_beta   90.00
_cell.angle_gamma   90.00
#
_symmetry.space_group_name_H-M   'P 1'
#
loop_
_entity.id
_entity.type
_entity.pdbx_description
1 polymer ?
#
loop_
_entity_poly.entity_id
_entity_poly.type
_entity_poly.pdbx_seq_one_letter_code
_entity_poly.pdbx_strand_id
1 'polypeptide(L)'
;MADLYDYGNFEYQGWAGQHPKPWPVPRLHTPEREEACLVEGRFGVADLDAARARFDDVYERCGKGWVEAVCVDGRRWIRVAVWTAAPDRILVEASSREAYAAVVALLESLEPPARRRAERTDGDRSWPQWRLHRGALRAGRPDEGPYEAIQQLVEREERRWVDAPTRFLDGLSPREAVGEPDAVHTLYELLEWAAQGWGQEAGMLAAFDLDRVRLALGLGRRW
;
A
#
# COMPACT_ATOMS: atom_id res chain seq x y z
N MET A 1 -15.09 -34.23 -43.74
CA MET A 1 -14.52 -32.96 -44.23
C MET A 1 -15.40 -31.87 -43.63
N ALA A 2 -15.10 -31.50 -42.39
CA ALA A 2 -14.25 -30.35 -42.05
C ALA A 2 -14.99 -29.05 -42.34
N ASP A 3 -15.58 -28.47 -41.31
CA ASP A 3 -15.59 -27.02 -41.16
C ASP A 3 -15.25 -26.70 -39.70
N LEU A 4 -14.10 -26.05 -39.56
CA LEU A 4 -13.55 -25.55 -38.32
C LEU A 4 -14.47 -24.43 -37.80
N TYR A 5 -14.95 -24.58 -36.57
CA TYR A 5 -15.42 -23.43 -35.82
C TYR A 5 -14.19 -22.58 -35.44
N ASP A 6 -14.11 -21.46 -36.13
CA ASP A 6 -13.22 -20.33 -35.89
C ASP A 6 -13.41 -19.85 -34.45
N TYR A 7 -12.50 -20.25 -33.57
CA TYR A 7 -12.37 -19.68 -32.23
C TYR A 7 -11.87 -18.26 -32.41
N GLY A 8 -12.81 -17.31 -32.54
CA GLY A 8 -12.53 -15.90 -32.48
C GLY A 8 -11.69 -15.60 -31.25
N ASN A 9 -10.48 -15.10 -31.49
CA ASN A 9 -9.60 -14.52 -30.48
C ASN A 9 -10.39 -13.46 -29.70
N PHE A 10 -10.90 -13.82 -28.52
CA PHE A 10 -11.20 -12.83 -27.50
C PHE A 10 -9.85 -12.34 -26.98
N GLU A 11 -9.36 -11.28 -27.61
CA GLU A 11 -8.36 -10.41 -27.00
C GLU A 11 -8.92 -9.95 -25.65
N TYR A 12 -8.38 -10.52 -24.57
CA TYR A 12 -8.60 -10.06 -23.21
C TYR A 12 -7.94 -8.68 -23.09
N GLN A 13 -8.63 -7.64 -23.57
CA GLN A 13 -8.23 -6.27 -23.29
C GLN A 13 -8.36 -6.05 -21.79
N GLY A 14 -7.21 -5.94 -21.12
CA GLY A 14 -7.12 -5.75 -19.68
C GLY A 14 -8.02 -4.61 -19.23
N TRP A 15 -9.05 -4.97 -18.47
CA TRP A 15 -10.03 -4.12 -17.78
C TRP A 15 -9.43 -3.23 -16.66
N ALA A 16 -8.12 -2.97 -16.68
CA ALA A 16 -7.41 -2.24 -15.62
C ALA A 16 -7.30 -0.72 -15.86
N GLY A 17 -7.87 -0.18 -16.93
CA GLY A 17 -7.50 1.15 -17.42
C GLY A 17 -8.57 2.24 -17.53
N GLN A 18 -9.87 1.94 -17.49
CA GLN A 18 -10.87 2.89 -18.06
C GLN A 18 -12.16 3.13 -17.27
N HIS A 19 -12.29 2.64 -16.03
CA HIS A 19 -13.38 3.11 -15.17
C HIS A 19 -12.84 4.15 -14.18
N PRO A 20 -13.34 5.41 -14.19
CA PRO A 20 -13.08 6.32 -13.08
C PRO A 20 -13.55 5.65 -11.78
N LYS A 21 -12.71 5.64 -10.74
CA LYS A 21 -13.04 5.07 -9.42
C LYS A 21 -14.43 5.63 -9.03
N PRO A 22 -15.49 4.80 -8.91
CA PRO A 22 -16.86 5.30 -8.77
C PRO A 22 -17.14 5.97 -7.41
N TRP A 23 -16.18 5.91 -6.48
CA TRP A 23 -16.32 6.43 -5.12
C TRP A 23 -15.08 7.26 -4.73
N PRO A 24 -15.25 8.36 -3.96
CA PRO A 24 -14.11 9.14 -3.48
C PRO A 24 -13.28 8.27 -2.52
N VAL A 25 -12.07 7.92 -2.95
CA VAL A 25 -11.09 7.24 -2.10
C VAL A 25 -10.64 8.22 -1.02
N PRO A 26 -10.81 7.90 0.28
CA PRO A 26 -10.31 8.75 1.36
C PRO A 26 -8.79 8.96 1.17
N ARG A 27 -8.38 10.23 1.07
CA ARG A 27 -6.95 10.56 0.99
C ARG A 27 -6.38 10.56 2.40
N LEU A 28 -5.29 9.82 2.58
CA LEU A 28 -4.53 9.86 3.81
C LEU A 28 -3.73 11.17 3.83
N HIS A 29 -3.63 11.80 5.00
CA HIS A 29 -2.83 13.01 5.17
C HIS A 29 -1.73 12.79 6.22
N THR A 30 -0.59 13.44 6.03
CA THR A 30 0.45 13.55 7.05
C THR A 30 -0.05 14.40 8.23
N PRO A 31 0.62 14.37 9.39
CA PRO A 31 0.31 15.27 10.49
C PRO A 31 0.30 16.76 10.13
N GLU A 32 1.11 17.15 9.15
CA GLU A 32 1.21 18.50 8.60
C GLU A 32 0.12 18.81 7.57
N ARG A 33 -0.83 17.88 7.36
CA ARG A 33 -1.96 17.96 6.40
C ARG A 33 -1.56 17.87 4.93
N GLU A 34 -0.35 17.41 4.64
CA GLU A 34 0.09 17.10 3.28
C GLU A 34 -0.59 15.80 2.82
N GLU A 35 -0.83 15.61 1.52
CA GLU A 35 -1.33 14.32 1.03
C GLU A 35 -0.24 13.25 1.23
N ALA A 36 -0.56 12.20 1.98
CA ALA A 36 0.41 11.18 2.35
C ALA A 36 0.70 10.27 1.15
N CYS A 37 1.97 10.17 0.78
CA CYS A 37 2.44 9.26 -0.26
C CYS A 37 3.89 8.84 0.03
N LEU A 38 4.33 7.70 -0.50
CA LEU A 38 5.74 7.34 -0.43
C LEU A 38 6.45 7.83 -1.69
N VAL A 39 7.38 8.76 -1.52
CA VAL A 39 8.26 9.20 -2.61
C VAL A 39 9.68 8.70 -2.33
N GLU A 40 10.24 7.95 -3.28
CA GLU A 40 11.62 7.49 -3.25
C GLU A 40 12.42 8.13 -4.39
N GLY A 41 13.58 8.69 -4.07
CA GLY A 41 14.53 9.25 -5.03
C GLY A 41 15.92 8.69 -4.85
N ARG A 42 16.61 8.41 -5.95
CA ARG A 42 18.03 7.99 -5.96
C ARG A 42 18.86 9.07 -6.64
N PHE A 43 19.94 9.48 -5.98
CA PHE A 43 20.82 10.57 -6.41
C PHE A 43 22.27 10.11 -6.44
N GLY A 44 23.00 10.57 -7.45
CA GLY A 44 24.45 10.50 -7.51
C GLY A 44 25.05 11.81 -7.00
N VAL A 45 26.02 11.74 -6.10
CA VAL A 45 26.67 12.92 -5.51
C VAL A 45 28.18 12.81 -5.71
N ALA A 46 28.81 13.91 -6.10
CA ALA A 46 30.24 13.94 -6.40
C ALA A 46 31.10 13.98 -5.13
N ASP A 47 30.64 14.71 -4.11
CA ASP A 47 31.27 14.80 -2.79
C ASP A 47 30.26 14.39 -1.71
N LEU A 48 30.38 13.15 -1.24
CA LEU A 48 29.49 12.60 -0.24
C LEU A 48 29.72 13.22 1.14
N ASP A 49 30.95 13.66 1.45
CA ASP A 49 31.28 14.21 2.77
C ASP A 49 30.77 15.66 2.89
N ALA A 50 30.81 16.44 1.81
CA ALA A 50 30.12 17.72 1.75
C ALA A 50 28.60 17.57 1.90
N ALA A 51 28.00 16.58 1.23
CA ALA A 51 26.56 16.30 1.38
C ALA A 51 26.20 15.85 2.81
N ARG A 52 27.05 15.02 3.44
CA ARG A 52 26.90 14.60 4.83
C ARG A 52 26.86 15.78 5.78
N ALA A 53 27.81 16.71 5.65
CA ALA A 53 27.85 17.90 6.50
C ALA A 53 26.56 18.73 6.36
N ARG A 54 26.07 18.93 5.13
CA ARG A 54 24.80 19.62 4.89
C ARG A 54 23.59 18.90 5.47
N PHE A 55 23.58 17.58 5.48
CA PHE A 55 22.51 16.82 6.12
C PHE A 55 22.60 16.84 7.64
N ASP A 56 23.81 16.85 8.22
CA ASP A 56 24.01 16.98 9.66
C ASP A 56 23.49 18.33 10.19
N ASP A 57 23.45 19.38 9.36
CA ASP A 57 22.91 20.70 9.71
C ASP A 57 21.37 20.74 9.74
N VAL A 58 20.69 19.91 8.96
CA VAL A 58 19.23 20.00 8.70
C VAL A 58 18.46 18.84 9.32
N TYR A 59 19.06 17.66 9.39
CA TYR A 59 18.40 16.43 9.77
C TYR A 59 19.07 15.75 10.96
N GLU A 60 18.32 14.98 11.72
CA GLU A 60 18.87 14.21 12.83
C GLU A 60 19.64 13.00 12.29
N ARG A 61 20.90 12.86 12.72
CA ARG A 61 21.73 11.70 12.36
C ARG A 61 21.17 10.42 12.98
N CYS A 62 20.93 9.40 12.16
CA CYS A 62 20.44 8.09 12.60
C CYS A 62 21.23 6.97 11.90
N GLY A 63 22.19 6.37 12.60
CA GLY A 63 23.06 5.33 12.04
C GLY A 63 23.85 5.80 10.81
N LYS A 64 23.63 5.16 9.66
CA LYS A 64 24.28 5.50 8.36
C LYS A 64 23.50 6.53 7.53
N GLY A 65 22.46 7.12 8.09
CA GLY A 65 21.59 8.06 7.39
C GLY A 65 21.11 9.18 8.31
N TRP A 66 20.10 9.90 7.84
CA TRP A 66 19.48 11.01 8.55
C TRP A 66 17.98 10.93 8.46
N VAL A 67 17.30 11.55 9.43
CA VAL A 67 15.84 11.65 9.46
C VAL A 67 15.37 13.04 9.80
N GLU A 68 14.24 13.40 9.20
CA GLU A 68 13.34 14.41 9.73
C GLU A 68 12.16 13.69 10.36
N ALA A 69 11.78 14.07 11.57
CA ALA A 69 10.60 13.53 12.22
C ALA A 69 9.85 14.62 12.96
N VAL A 70 8.52 14.50 12.99
CA VAL A 70 7.65 15.33 13.80
C VAL A 70 7.07 14.52 14.96
N CYS A 71 6.71 15.20 16.05
CA CYS A 71 6.04 14.59 17.19
C CYS A 71 4.55 14.89 17.14
N VAL A 72 3.72 13.85 17.21
CA VAL A 72 2.26 13.93 17.20
C VAL A 72 1.75 13.03 18.31
N ASP A 73 1.01 13.60 19.26
CA ASP A 73 0.46 12.87 20.41
C ASP A 73 1.52 12.03 21.17
N GLY A 74 2.72 12.60 21.33
CA GLY A 74 3.86 11.94 21.97
C GLY A 74 4.50 10.82 21.15
N ARG A 75 4.06 10.60 19.91
CA ARG A 75 4.63 9.61 18.99
C ARG A 75 5.46 10.31 17.92
N ARG A 76 6.63 9.73 17.64
CA ARG A 76 7.56 10.22 16.62
C ARG A 76 7.14 9.69 15.25
N TRP A 77 6.95 10.58 14.28
CA TRP A 77 6.52 10.28 12.93
C TRP A 77 7.60 10.70 11.94
N ILE A 78 8.16 9.75 11.19
CA ILE A 78 9.24 10.03 10.24
C ILE A 78 8.65 10.64 8.99
N ARG A 79 9.15 11.84 8.66
CA ARG A 79 8.72 12.63 7.51
C ARG A 79 9.66 12.44 6.31
N VAL A 80 10.96 12.35 6.61
CA VAL A 80 12.04 12.14 5.63
C VAL A 80 13.04 11.15 6.20
N ALA A 81 13.58 10.30 5.34
CA ALA A 81 14.79 9.55 5.61
C ALA A 81 15.76 9.60 4.43
N VAL A 82 17.02 9.90 4.72
CA VAL A 82 18.11 10.01 3.75
C VAL A 82 19.19 8.98 4.06
N TRP A 83 19.66 8.26 3.05
CA TRP A 83 20.57 7.12 3.21
C TRP A 83 21.77 7.22 2.27
N THR A 84 22.95 6.85 2.76
CA THR A 84 24.07 6.55 1.86
C THR A 84 23.98 5.09 1.41
N ALA A 85 23.72 4.85 0.12
CA ALA A 85 23.59 3.50 -0.45
C ALA A 85 24.92 2.96 -1.02
N ALA A 86 25.80 3.86 -1.45
CA ALA A 86 27.14 3.60 -1.97
C ALA A 86 28.01 4.86 -1.76
N PRO A 87 29.34 4.83 -2.02
CA PRO A 87 30.22 5.99 -1.82
C PRO A 87 29.81 7.27 -2.57
N ASP A 88 29.06 7.12 -3.67
CA ASP A 88 28.60 8.23 -4.53
C ASP A 88 27.07 8.32 -4.61
N ARG A 89 26.32 7.62 -3.74
CA ARG A 89 24.87 7.47 -3.90
C ARG A 89 24.08 7.75 -2.63
N ILE A 90 23.06 8.58 -2.81
CA ILE A 90 22.08 8.92 -1.79
C ILE A 90 20.71 8.38 -2.22
N LEU A 91 20.02 7.72 -1.29
CA LEU A 91 18.61 7.38 -1.40
C LEU A 91 17.85 8.35 -0.50
N VAL A 92 16.71 8.83 -0.98
CA VAL A 92 15.78 9.69 -0.24
C VAL A 92 14.44 8.97 -0.22
N GLU A 93 13.85 8.86 0.96
CA GLU A 93 12.49 8.36 1.17
C GLU A 93 11.73 9.48 1.91
N ALA A 94 10.50 9.81 1.51
CA ALA A 94 9.69 10.86 2.12
C ALA A 94 8.20 10.47 2.15
N SER A 95 7.49 10.97 3.17
CA SER A 95 6.06 10.68 3.43
C SER A 95 5.08 11.60 2.69
N SER A 96 5.59 12.58 1.95
CA SER A 96 4.83 13.51 1.11
C SER A 96 5.71 14.02 -0.03
N ARG A 97 5.09 14.62 -1.05
CA ARG A 97 5.81 15.23 -2.19
C ARG A 97 6.55 16.50 -1.75
N GLU A 98 5.96 17.24 -0.83
CA GLU A 98 6.47 18.47 -0.25
C GLU A 98 7.74 18.19 0.56
N ALA A 99 7.72 17.18 1.43
CA ALA A 99 8.89 16.76 2.19
C ALA A 99 10.01 16.25 1.26
N TYR A 100 9.67 15.50 0.21
CA TYR A 100 10.64 15.08 -0.81
C TYR A 100 11.27 16.28 -1.54
N ALA A 101 10.45 17.25 -1.95
CA ALA A 101 10.91 18.44 -2.67
C ALA A 101 11.89 19.27 -1.85
N ALA A 102 11.69 19.36 -0.53
CA ALA A 102 12.63 20.04 0.37
C ALA A 102 14.02 19.37 0.36
N VAL A 103 14.08 18.04 0.39
CA VAL A 103 15.36 17.30 0.31
C VAL A 103 16.02 17.48 -1.07
N VAL A 104 15.21 17.45 -2.14
CA VAL A 104 15.68 17.69 -3.50
C VAL A 104 16.31 19.07 -3.62
N ALA A 105 15.67 20.11 -3.10
CA ALA A 105 16.20 21.47 -3.14
C ALA A 105 17.55 21.57 -2.40
N LEU A 106 17.70 20.88 -1.26
CA LEU A 106 18.97 20.80 -0.55
C LEU A 106 20.05 20.09 -1.39
N LEU A 107 19.72 18.97 -2.03
CA LEU A 107 20.60 18.20 -2.91
C LEU A 107 21.03 18.98 -4.17
N GLU A 108 20.14 19.82 -4.71
CA GLU A 108 20.41 20.72 -5.83
C GLU A 108 21.27 21.93 -5.44
N SER A 109 21.31 22.28 -4.14
CA SER A 109 22.16 23.37 -3.62
C SER A 109 23.62 22.94 -3.32
N LEU A 110 23.95 21.66 -3.49
CA LEU A 110 25.31 21.16 -3.33
C LEU A 110 26.21 21.67 -4.46
N GLU A 111 27.51 21.77 -4.18
CA GLU A 111 28.53 22.17 -5.16
C GLU A 111 29.56 21.04 -5.32
N PRO A 112 29.53 20.26 -6.42
CA PRO A 112 28.56 20.31 -7.51
C PRO A 112 27.19 19.70 -7.12
N PRO A 113 26.10 20.07 -7.84
CA PRO A 113 24.76 19.62 -7.51
C PRO A 113 24.60 18.12 -7.71
N ALA A 114 23.80 17.50 -6.85
CA ALA A 114 23.48 16.08 -6.97
C ALA A 114 22.70 15.79 -8.25
N ARG A 115 23.02 14.66 -8.91
CA ARG A 115 22.33 14.22 -10.12
C ARG A 115 21.27 13.19 -9.79
N ARG A 116 20.00 13.48 -10.08
CA ARG A 116 18.91 12.51 -9.95
C ARG A 116 19.14 11.34 -10.92
N ARG A 117 19.05 10.11 -10.41
CA ARG A 117 19.23 8.86 -11.19
C ARG A 117 17.93 8.11 -11.39
N ALA A 118 17.04 8.13 -10.41
CA ALA A 118 15.72 7.51 -10.51
C ALA A 118 14.77 8.12 -9.47
N GLU A 119 13.49 8.11 -9.76
CA GLU A 119 12.42 8.49 -8.83
C GLU A 119 11.25 7.52 -8.97
N ARG A 120 10.64 7.17 -7.84
CA ARG A 120 9.43 6.38 -7.77
C ARG A 120 8.49 7.04 -6.77
N THR A 121 7.27 7.30 -7.17
CA THR A 121 6.18 7.64 -6.24
C THR A 121 5.24 6.45 -6.15
N ASP A 122 4.95 6.00 -4.93
CA ASP A 122 3.90 5.02 -4.65
C ASP A 122 2.77 5.75 -3.90
N GLY A 123 1.65 5.95 -4.60
CA GLY A 123 0.50 6.71 -4.10
C GLY A 123 -0.63 5.86 -3.56
N ASP A 124 -0.57 4.52 -3.69
CA ASP A 124 -1.72 3.65 -3.41
C ASP A 124 -1.35 2.33 -2.69
N ARG A 125 -0.09 2.13 -2.26
CA ARG A 125 0.32 0.92 -1.53
C ARG A 125 1.25 1.18 -0.35
N SER A 126 0.78 0.70 0.81
CA SER A 126 1.49 0.42 2.06
C SER A 126 2.48 1.47 2.59
N TRP A 127 2.22 1.93 3.81
CA TRP A 127 3.14 2.69 4.64
C TRP A 127 4.61 2.25 4.49
N PRO A 128 5.57 3.20 4.39
CA PRO A 128 6.98 2.87 4.22
C PRO A 128 7.50 1.98 5.34
N GLN A 129 8.04 0.82 4.98
CA GLN A 129 9.02 0.13 5.81
C GLN A 129 10.35 0.86 5.68
N TRP A 130 10.47 2.02 6.35
CA TRP A 130 11.70 2.80 6.41
C TRP A 130 12.89 1.89 6.71
N ARG A 131 13.95 1.97 5.90
CA ARG A 131 15.08 1.01 6.02
C ARG A 131 15.79 1.05 7.38
N LEU A 132 15.70 2.19 8.10
CA LEU A 132 16.23 2.45 9.45
C LEU A 132 15.59 1.50 10.46
N HIS A 133 14.32 1.18 10.24
CA HIS A 133 13.56 0.38 11.15
C HIS A 133 13.70 -1.11 10.89
N ARG A 134 14.37 -1.59 9.83
CA ARG A 134 14.52 -3.05 9.65
C ARG A 134 15.36 -3.73 10.75
N GLY A 135 16.31 -3.02 11.33
CA GLY A 135 17.08 -3.51 12.49
C GLY A 135 16.30 -3.42 13.80
N ALA A 136 15.61 -2.30 14.04
CA ALA A 136 14.86 -2.04 15.27
C ALA A 136 13.48 -2.76 15.32
N LEU A 137 12.84 -3.00 14.18
CA LEU A 137 11.56 -3.70 14.06
C LEU A 137 11.68 -5.20 14.35
N ARG A 138 12.87 -5.79 14.23
CA ARG A 138 13.10 -7.18 14.65
C ARG A 138 13.27 -7.31 16.16
N ALA A 139 13.91 -6.33 16.81
CA ALA A 139 14.22 -6.38 18.24
C ALA A 139 12.99 -6.14 19.15
N GLY A 140 11.92 -5.56 18.62
CA GLY A 140 10.66 -5.35 19.32
C GLY A 140 9.45 -5.97 18.62
N ARG A 141 9.67 -6.92 17.70
CA ARG A 141 8.55 -7.67 17.15
C ARG A 141 7.99 -8.51 18.31
N PRO A 142 6.70 -8.40 18.63
CA PRO A 142 6.07 -9.38 19.52
C PRO A 142 6.43 -10.77 19.00
N ASP A 143 6.65 -11.71 19.91
CA ASP A 143 6.74 -13.14 19.55
C ASP A 143 5.59 -13.48 18.61
N GLU A 144 5.81 -14.45 17.71
CA GLU A 144 4.76 -14.92 16.81
C GLU A 144 3.51 -15.22 17.65
N GLY A 145 2.50 -14.35 17.51
CA GLY A 145 1.25 -14.47 18.25
C GLY A 145 0.62 -15.82 17.94
N PRO A 146 -0.22 -16.38 18.82
CA PRO A 146 -0.79 -17.70 18.65
C PRO A 146 -1.51 -17.78 17.31
N TYR A 147 -0.88 -18.44 16.33
CA TYR A 147 -1.35 -18.51 14.94
C TYR A 147 -2.80 -19.01 14.89
N GLU A 148 -3.11 -20.00 15.73
CA GLU A 148 -4.47 -20.55 15.88
C GLU A 148 -5.50 -19.52 16.33
N ALA A 149 -5.15 -18.62 17.26
CA ALA A 149 -6.07 -17.58 17.73
C ALA A 149 -6.32 -16.52 16.65
N ILE A 150 -5.31 -16.22 15.83
CA ILE A 150 -5.46 -15.32 14.68
C ILE A 150 -6.35 -15.98 13.62
N GLN A 151 -6.15 -17.26 13.32
CA GLN A 151 -7.01 -17.99 12.39
C GLN A 151 -8.46 -18.03 12.88
N GLN A 152 -8.69 -18.31 14.17
CA GLN A 152 -10.04 -18.29 14.76
C GLN A 152 -10.69 -16.90 14.69
N LEU A 153 -9.91 -15.83 14.90
CA LEU A 153 -10.37 -14.46 14.74
C LEU A 153 -10.77 -14.18 13.29
N VAL A 154 -9.91 -14.54 12.32
CA VAL A 154 -10.17 -14.37 10.90
C VAL A 154 -11.45 -15.09 10.49
N GLU A 155 -11.58 -16.38 10.83
CA GLU A 155 -12.79 -17.16 10.54
C GLU A 155 -14.05 -16.57 11.18
N ARG A 156 -13.94 -15.98 12.37
CA ARG A 156 -15.07 -15.32 13.03
C ARG A 156 -15.49 -14.07 12.27
N GLU A 157 -14.54 -13.25 11.84
CA GLU A 157 -14.85 -12.05 11.06
C GLU A 157 -15.34 -12.39 9.65
N GLU A 158 -14.85 -13.46 9.03
CA GLU A 158 -15.38 -13.99 7.76
C GLU A 158 -16.85 -14.41 7.89
N ARG A 159 -17.18 -15.20 8.92
CA ARG A 159 -18.58 -15.59 9.21
C ARG A 159 -19.44 -14.36 9.46
N ARG A 160 -18.95 -13.44 10.28
CA ARG A 160 -19.65 -12.19 10.57
C ARG A 160 -19.91 -11.39 9.29
N TRP A 161 -18.94 -11.29 8.40
CA TRP A 161 -19.10 -10.57 7.13
C TRP A 161 -20.15 -11.26 6.23
N VAL A 162 -20.12 -12.59 6.15
CA VAL A 162 -21.12 -13.37 5.38
C VAL A 162 -22.56 -13.13 5.88
N ASP A 163 -22.73 -12.96 7.19
CA ASP A 163 -24.03 -12.81 7.83
C ASP A 163 -24.45 -11.33 8.03
N ALA A 164 -23.56 -10.37 7.82
CA ALA A 164 -23.83 -8.96 8.07
C ALA A 164 -24.35 -8.25 6.81
N PRO A 165 -25.41 -7.43 6.94
CA PRO A 165 -25.83 -6.48 5.90
C PRO A 165 -24.69 -5.62 5.38
N THR A 166 -24.66 -5.42 4.07
CA THR A 166 -23.68 -4.54 3.44
C THR A 166 -24.33 -3.56 2.46
N ARG A 167 -23.82 -2.34 2.43
CA ARG A 167 -24.28 -1.30 1.49
C ARG A 167 -24.04 -1.67 0.02
N PHE A 168 -23.15 -2.61 -0.25
CA PHE A 168 -22.82 -3.05 -1.61
C PHE A 168 -23.84 -4.05 -2.19
N LEU A 169 -24.73 -4.57 -1.36
CA LEU A 169 -25.78 -5.51 -1.74
C LEU A 169 -27.14 -4.94 -1.32
N ASP A 170 -27.31 -3.62 -1.41
CA ASP A 170 -28.53 -2.88 -1.04
C ASP A 170 -29.07 -3.21 0.37
N GLY A 171 -28.16 -3.48 1.31
CA GLY A 171 -28.51 -3.81 2.70
C GLY A 171 -28.79 -5.30 2.94
N LEU A 172 -28.68 -6.16 1.92
CA LEU A 172 -28.64 -7.60 2.11
C LEU A 172 -27.29 -8.03 2.69
N SER A 173 -27.30 -9.12 3.45
CA SER A 173 -26.08 -9.86 3.76
C SER A 173 -25.61 -10.67 2.54
N PRO A 174 -24.31 -10.98 2.42
CA PRO A 174 -23.82 -11.90 1.42
C PRO A 174 -24.57 -13.23 1.39
N ARG A 175 -24.96 -13.78 2.55
CA ARG A 175 -25.75 -15.01 2.63
C ARG A 175 -27.13 -14.88 1.98
N GLU A 176 -27.82 -13.76 2.21
CA GLU A 176 -29.13 -13.49 1.60
C GLU A 176 -29.00 -13.25 0.10
N ALA A 177 -27.97 -12.52 -0.33
CA ALA A 177 -27.73 -12.19 -1.73
C ALA A 177 -27.51 -13.42 -2.63
N VAL A 178 -27.01 -14.54 -2.09
CA VAL A 178 -26.87 -15.81 -2.85
C VAL A 178 -28.23 -16.33 -3.36
N GLY A 179 -29.30 -16.09 -2.61
CA GLY A 179 -30.65 -16.52 -2.97
C GLY A 179 -31.39 -15.57 -3.92
N GLU A 180 -30.87 -14.36 -4.12
CA GLU A 180 -31.52 -13.29 -4.88
C GLU A 180 -30.89 -13.15 -6.28
N PRO A 181 -31.64 -13.37 -7.38
CA PRO A 181 -31.08 -13.43 -8.73
C PRO A 181 -30.30 -12.19 -9.17
N ASP A 182 -30.75 -11.00 -8.78
CA ASP A 182 -30.09 -9.75 -9.15
C ASP A 182 -28.90 -9.44 -8.23
N ALA A 183 -28.97 -9.83 -6.95
CA ALA A 183 -27.91 -9.55 -5.97
C ALA A 183 -26.75 -10.55 -6.02
N VAL A 184 -26.97 -11.79 -6.46
CA VAL A 184 -25.92 -12.82 -6.54
C VAL A 184 -24.83 -12.42 -7.54
N HIS A 185 -25.17 -11.75 -8.63
CA HIS A 185 -24.19 -11.23 -9.59
C HIS A 185 -23.31 -10.13 -8.97
N THR A 186 -23.90 -9.17 -8.27
CA THR A 186 -23.16 -8.14 -7.53
C THR A 186 -22.27 -8.74 -6.45
N LEU A 187 -22.71 -9.82 -5.78
CA LEU A 187 -21.89 -10.57 -4.82
C LEU A 187 -20.66 -11.22 -5.49
N TYR A 188 -20.81 -11.81 -6.68
CA TYR A 188 -19.68 -12.35 -7.44
C TYR A 188 -18.68 -11.25 -7.82
N GLU A 189 -19.16 -10.11 -8.30
CA GLU A 189 -18.32 -8.94 -8.63
C GLU A 189 -17.59 -8.42 -7.39
N LEU A 190 -18.27 -8.35 -6.25
CA LEU A 190 -17.69 -7.92 -4.97
C LEU A 190 -16.54 -8.85 -4.53
N LEU A 191 -16.72 -10.17 -4.66
CA LEU A 191 -15.69 -11.16 -4.33
C LEU A 191 -14.51 -11.15 -5.32
N GLU A 192 -14.79 -10.85 -6.59
CA GLU A 192 -13.76 -10.69 -7.62
C GLU A 192 -12.93 -9.43 -7.38
N TRP A 193 -13.58 -8.31 -7.06
CA TRP A 193 -12.95 -7.06 -6.70
C TRP A 193 -12.09 -7.20 -5.43
N ALA A 194 -12.58 -7.94 -4.44
CA ALA A 194 -11.81 -8.28 -3.25
C ALA A 194 -10.54 -9.08 -3.58
N ALA A 195 -10.62 -10.05 -4.49
CA ALA A 195 -9.48 -10.86 -4.94
C ALA A 195 -8.39 -10.02 -5.64
N GLN A 196 -8.77 -8.87 -6.20
CA GLN A 196 -7.85 -7.91 -6.83
C GLN A 196 -7.20 -6.94 -5.82
N GLY A 197 -7.46 -7.13 -4.51
CA GLY A 197 -6.83 -6.39 -3.43
C GLY A 197 -7.70 -5.29 -2.81
N TRP A 198 -8.97 -5.17 -3.22
CA TRP A 198 -9.87 -4.11 -2.78
C TRP A 198 -10.86 -4.55 -1.69
N GLY A 199 -10.64 -5.70 -1.06
CA GLY A 199 -11.57 -6.29 -0.09
C GLY A 199 -11.87 -5.42 1.13
N GLN A 200 -10.92 -4.56 1.54
CA GLN A 200 -11.13 -3.64 2.67
C GLN A 200 -12.27 -2.65 2.43
N GLU A 201 -12.45 -2.19 1.19
CA GLU A 201 -13.55 -1.28 0.86
C GLU A 201 -14.91 -1.99 0.96
N ALA A 202 -14.94 -3.30 0.70
CA ALA A 202 -16.09 -4.17 0.88
C ALA A 202 -16.33 -4.60 2.35
N GLY A 203 -15.54 -4.08 3.30
CA GLY A 203 -15.61 -4.45 4.71
C GLY A 203 -14.92 -5.78 5.06
N MET A 204 -14.14 -6.35 4.15
CA MET A 204 -13.36 -7.57 4.38
C MET A 204 -11.99 -7.24 4.97
N LEU A 205 -11.51 -8.05 5.91
CA LEU A 205 -10.13 -7.91 6.37
C LEU A 205 -9.16 -8.42 5.31
N ALA A 206 -7.96 -7.84 5.25
CA ALA A 206 -6.91 -8.27 4.32
C ALA A 206 -6.47 -9.74 4.52
N ALA A 207 -6.81 -10.32 5.68
CA ALA A 207 -6.52 -11.71 6.02
C ALA A 207 -7.66 -12.69 5.65
N PHE A 208 -8.77 -12.22 5.06
CA PHE A 208 -9.86 -13.10 4.66
C PHE A 208 -9.40 -14.10 3.60
N ASP A 209 -9.79 -15.34 3.81
CA ASP A 209 -9.68 -16.43 2.86
C ASP A 209 -10.93 -16.45 1.98
N LEU A 210 -10.81 -15.88 0.78
CA LEU A 210 -11.94 -15.79 -0.15
C LEU A 210 -12.46 -17.15 -0.62
N ASP A 211 -11.65 -18.20 -0.58
CA ASP A 211 -12.12 -19.56 -0.90
C ASP A 211 -13.02 -20.08 0.22
N ARG A 212 -12.67 -19.81 1.49
CA ARG A 212 -13.51 -20.15 2.65
C ARG A 212 -14.80 -19.36 2.67
N VAL A 213 -14.75 -18.07 2.34
CA VAL A 213 -15.94 -17.23 2.19
C VAL A 213 -16.86 -17.77 1.09
N ARG A 214 -16.32 -18.09 -0.10
CA ARG A 214 -17.10 -18.71 -1.19
C ARG A 214 -17.74 -20.02 -0.77
N LEU A 215 -16.99 -20.88 -0.08
CA LEU A 215 -17.48 -22.16 0.42
C LEU A 215 -18.59 -21.97 1.46
N ALA A 216 -18.47 -21.00 2.37
CA ALA A 216 -19.50 -20.67 3.35
C ALA A 216 -20.80 -20.15 2.72
N LEU A 217 -20.69 -19.51 1.56
CA LEU A 217 -21.80 -19.02 0.73
C LEU A 217 -22.37 -20.09 -0.21
N GLY A 218 -21.77 -21.28 -0.27
CA GLY A 218 -22.17 -22.32 -1.23
C GLY A 218 -21.85 -21.98 -2.69
N LEU A 219 -20.97 -21.01 -2.93
CA LEU A 219 -20.52 -20.61 -4.26
C LEU A 219 -19.35 -21.50 -4.69
N GLY A 220 -19.38 -21.97 -5.95
CA GLY A 220 -18.30 -22.76 -6.52
C GLY A 220 -16.98 -21.96 -6.62
N ARG A 221 -15.86 -22.66 -6.79
CA ARG A 221 -14.61 -22.01 -7.24
C ARG A 221 -14.80 -21.56 -8.69
N ARG A 222 -14.28 -20.38 -9.04
CA ARG A 222 -14.37 -19.71 -10.35
C ARG A 222 -14.51 -20.69 -11.53
N TRP A 223 -15.47 -20.40 -12.42
CA TRP A 223 -15.56 -20.96 -13.77
C TRP A 223 -14.57 -20.25 -14.70
#